data_AF-A0A158KLW7-F1
#
_entry.id   AF-A0A158KLW7-F1
#
_cell.length_a   1.000
_cell.length_b   1.000
_cell.length_c   1.000
_cell.angle_alpha   90.00
_cell.angle_beta   90.00
_cell.angle_gamma   90.00
#
_symmetry.space_group_name_H-M   'P 1'
#
loop_
_entity.id
_entity.type
_entity.pdbx_description
1 polymer ?
#
loop_
_entity_poly.entity_id
_entity_poly.type
_entity_poly.pdbx_seq_one_letter_code
_entity_poly.pdbx_strand_id
1 'polypeptide(L)'
;MARLILAPEVREDFDRIFDFLFEHTPEHAAQRIDDIVCALDILQSSPLIGRPAESLHGMRELVISTGAHGYLALYRFVPELDAVFVTAIRSQRELRYRRSDDDRST
;
A
#
# COMPACT_ATOMS: atom_id res chain seq x y z
N MET A 1 -11.74 15.81 8.94
CA MET A 1 -10.86 14.99 8.08
C MET A 1 -9.97 14.23 9.03
N ALA A 2 -9.99 12.91 8.95
CA ALA A 2 -9.17 12.06 9.80
C ALA A 2 -7.69 12.31 9.53
N ARG A 3 -6.86 12.27 10.57
CA ARG A 3 -5.41 12.41 10.44
C ARG A 3 -4.82 11.15 9.82
N LEU A 4 -4.08 11.30 8.72
CA LEU A 4 -3.31 10.20 8.14
C LEU A 4 -1.97 10.07 8.84
N ILE A 5 -1.67 8.88 9.37
CA ILE A 5 -0.41 8.54 10.05
C ILE A 5 0.20 7.35 9.32
N LEU A 6 1.41 7.53 8.80
CA LEU A 6 2.17 6.48 8.14
C LEU A 6 3.10 5.82 9.16
N ALA A 7 3.04 4.50 9.27
CA ALA A 7 4.00 3.75 10.06
C ALA A 7 5.41 3.86 9.43
N PRO A 8 6.48 3.77 10.23
CA PRO A 8 7.86 3.86 9.71
C PRO A 8 8.13 2.90 8.55
N GLU A 9 7.56 1.70 8.60
CA GLU A 9 7.69 0.64 7.60
C GLU A 9 7.11 1.05 6.24
N VAL A 10 6.15 1.98 6.22
CA VAL A 10 5.57 2.50 4.97
C VAL A 10 6.63 3.26 4.15
N ARG A 11 7.61 3.88 4.80
CA ARG A 11 8.74 4.51 4.08
C ARG A 11 9.54 3.46 3.30
N GLU A 12 9.90 2.38 3.97
CA GLU A 12 10.64 1.28 3.32
C GLU A 12 9.83 0.65 2.20
N ASP A 13 8.51 0.57 2.35
CA ASP A 13 7.62 0.11 1.30
C ASP A 13 7.64 1.03 0.08
N PHE A 14 7.63 2.36 0.28
CA PHE A 14 7.76 3.31 -0.82
C PHE A 14 9.13 3.18 -1.50
N ASP A 15 10.22 3.06 -0.74
CA ASP A 15 11.57 2.91 -1.30
C ASP A 15 11.64 1.68 -2.23
N ARG A 16 11.14 0.52 -1.79
CA ARG A 16 11.07 -0.67 -2.65
C ARG A 16 10.19 -0.49 -3.89
N ILE A 17 9.06 0.22 -3.74
CA ILE A 17 8.16 0.52 -4.87
C ILE A 17 8.85 1.44 -5.88
N PHE A 18 9.60 2.45 -5.41
CA PHE A 18 10.36 3.36 -6.26
C PHE A 18 11.43 2.60 -7.05
N ASP A 19 12.24 1.78 -6.37
CA ASP A 19 13.29 0.99 -7.00
C ASP A 19 12.70 0.09 -8.11
N PHE A 20 11.63 -0.63 -7.79
CA PHE A 20 10.94 -1.50 -8.74
C PHE A 20 10.37 -0.73 -9.95
N LEU A 21 9.75 0.43 -9.71
CA LEU A 21 9.18 1.24 -10.78
C LEU A 21 10.27 1.82 -11.69
N PHE A 22 11.39 2.25 -11.11
CA PHE A 22 12.52 2.79 -11.88
C PHE A 22 13.20 1.73 -12.74
N GLU A 23 13.33 0.50 -12.23
CA GLU A 23 13.96 -0.59 -12.96
C GLU A 23 13.09 -1.15 -14.09
N HIS A 24 11.77 -1.23 -13.89
CA HIS A 24 10.90 -1.97 -14.81
C HIS A 24 9.92 -1.12 -15.62
N THR A 25 9.53 0.06 -15.14
CA THR A 25 8.52 0.92 -15.80
C THR A 25 8.74 2.42 -15.48
N PRO A 26 9.94 2.96 -15.77
CA PRO A 26 10.29 4.34 -15.39
C PRO A 26 9.37 5.40 -16.01
N GLU A 27 8.84 5.16 -17.20
CA GLU A 27 7.92 6.04 -17.91
C GLU A 27 6.57 6.24 -17.19
N HIS A 28 6.20 5.31 -16.31
CA HIS A 28 4.96 5.38 -15.55
C HIS A 28 5.17 5.61 -14.05
N ALA A 29 6.42 5.66 -13.58
CA ALA A 29 6.75 5.68 -12.16
C ALA A 29 6.08 6.86 -11.42
N ALA A 30 6.20 8.08 -11.96
CA ALA A 30 5.60 9.27 -11.36
C ALA A 30 4.07 9.14 -11.21
N GLN A 31 3.38 8.74 -12.29
CA GLN A 31 1.93 8.56 -12.27
C GLN A 31 1.50 7.51 -11.23
N ARG A 32 2.24 6.40 -11.09
CA ARG A 32 1.89 5.37 -10.10
C ARG A 32 2.03 5.86 -8.67
N ILE A 33 3.01 6.70 -8.40
CA ILE A 33 3.21 7.29 -7.08
C ILE A 33 2.09 8.28 -6.78
N ASP A 34 1.72 9.11 -7.76
CA ASP A 34 0.58 10.02 -7.63
C ASP A 34 -0.72 9.25 -7.36
N ASP A 35 -0.95 8.12 -8.04
CA ASP A 35 -2.13 7.27 -7.79
C ASP A 35 -2.15 6.73 -6.35
N ILE A 36 -0.99 6.32 -5.82
CA ILE A 36 -0.87 5.85 -4.43
C ILE A 36 -1.16 6.98 -3.44
N VAL A 37 -0.54 8.15 -3.63
CA VAL A 37 -0.74 9.30 -2.75
C VAL A 37 -2.20 9.75 -2.76
N CYS A 38 -2.80 9.90 -3.94
CA CYS A 38 -4.21 10.27 -4.09
C CYS A 38 -5.14 9.29 -3.37
N ALA A 39 -4.85 7.98 -3.45
CA ALA A 39 -5.67 6.98 -2.79
C ALA A 39 -5.53 7.03 -1.26
N LEU A 40 -4.33 7.31 -0.73
CA LEU A 40 -4.14 7.50 0.71
C LEU A 40 -4.86 8.76 1.22
N ASP A 41 -4.90 9.83 0.43
CA ASP A 41 -5.59 11.07 0.81
C ASP A 41 -7.10 10.87 0.97
N ILE A 42 -7.72 9.99 0.18
CA ILE A 42 -9.14 9.64 0.31
C ILE A 42 -9.46 9.09 1.72
N LEU A 43 -8.49 8.46 2.40
CA LEU A 43 -8.70 7.93 3.75
C LEU A 43 -8.96 9.04 4.78
N GLN A 44 -8.54 10.28 4.51
CA GLN A 44 -8.81 11.43 5.39
C GLN A 44 -10.30 11.82 5.38
N SER A 45 -11.00 11.62 4.26
CA SER A 45 -12.44 11.90 4.14
C SER A 45 -13.31 10.66 4.28
N SER A 46 -12.77 9.49 3.98
CA SER A 46 -13.53 8.24 3.91
C SER A 46 -12.74 7.07 4.51
N PRO A 47 -12.47 7.08 5.82
CA PRO A 47 -11.66 6.07 6.49
C PRO A 47 -12.30 4.67 6.54
N LEU A 48 -13.57 4.53 6.15
CA LEU A 48 -14.29 3.25 6.12
C LEU A 48 -14.43 2.65 4.71
N ILE A 49 -13.82 3.28 3.68
CA ILE A 49 -13.96 2.86 2.28
C ILE A 49 -13.23 1.54 1.95
N GLY A 50 -12.20 1.19 2.73
CA GLY A 50 -11.42 -0.03 2.51
C GLY A 50 -12.17 -1.28 2.96
N ARG A 51 -11.88 -2.42 2.34
CA ARG A 51 -12.48 -3.70 2.72
C ARG A 51 -11.90 -4.19 4.05
N PRO A 52 -12.69 -4.81 4.95
CA PRO A 52 -12.14 -5.44 6.15
C PRO A 52 -11.13 -6.53 5.79
N ALA A 53 -9.99 -6.57 6.46
CA ALA A 53 -9.02 -7.64 6.31
C ALA A 53 -9.50 -8.87 7.11
N GLU A 54 -9.80 -9.97 6.45
CA GLU A 54 -10.34 -11.18 7.10
C GLU A 54 -9.38 -11.77 8.14
N SER A 55 -8.07 -11.71 7.86
CA SER A 55 -7.03 -12.32 8.71
C SER A 55 -6.48 -11.39 9.79
N LEU A 56 -6.83 -10.10 9.78
CA LEU A 56 -6.27 -9.09 10.68
C LEU A 56 -7.38 -8.26 11.32
N HIS A 57 -7.65 -8.54 12.59
CA HIS A 57 -8.74 -7.90 13.33
C HIS A 57 -8.61 -6.37 13.33
N GLY A 58 -9.67 -5.68 12.92
CA GLY A 58 -9.72 -4.22 12.88
C GLY A 58 -8.79 -3.58 11.84
N MET A 59 -8.21 -4.35 10.91
CA MET A 59 -7.49 -3.82 9.75
C MET A 59 -8.42 -3.75 8.55
N ARG A 60 -8.08 -2.84 7.64
CA ARG A 60 -8.75 -2.60 6.37
C ARG A 60 -7.73 -2.51 5.26
N GLU A 61 -8.16 -2.90 4.08
CA GLU A 61 -7.37 -2.87 2.88
C GLU A 61 -7.99 -1.89 1.88
N LEU A 62 -7.21 -0.90 1.48
CA LEU A 62 -7.54 -0.04 0.37
C LEU A 62 -6.87 -0.59 -0.89
N VAL A 63 -7.68 -1.00 -1.87
CA VAL A 63 -7.19 -1.41 -3.19
C VAL A 63 -7.06 -0.17 -4.05
N ILE A 64 -5.83 0.19 -4.40
CA ILE A 64 -5.51 1.42 -5.15
C ILE A 64 -5.61 1.18 -6.66
N SER A 65 -5.16 0.01 -7.11
CA SER A 65 -5.32 -0.43 -8.51
C SER A 65 -5.47 -1.95 -8.56
N THR A 66 -6.20 -2.44 -9.56
CA THR A 66 -6.32 -3.85 -9.88
C THR A 66 -5.50 -4.19 -11.14
N GLY A 67 -5.09 -5.45 -11.31
CA GLY A 67 -4.30 -5.91 -12.46
C GLY A 67 -2.79 -6.03 -12.21
N ALA A 68 -1.99 -6.06 -13.29
CA ALA A 68 -0.57 -6.39 -13.27
C ALA A 68 0.32 -5.41 -12.45
N HIS A 69 -0.23 -4.31 -11.97
CA HIS A 69 0.49 -3.28 -11.22
C HIS A 69 -0.33 -2.78 -10.02
N GLY A 70 -1.14 -3.66 -9.42
CA GLY A 70 -2.02 -3.31 -8.31
C GLY A 70 -1.26 -3.08 -7.00
N TYR A 71 -1.56 -1.98 -6.33
CA TYR A 71 -1.11 -1.66 -4.98
C TYR A 71 -2.25 -1.76 -3.98
N LEU A 72 -1.90 -2.15 -2.75
CA LEU A 72 -2.81 -2.25 -1.63
C LEU A 72 -2.20 -1.54 -0.42
N ALA A 73 -2.97 -0.66 0.20
CA ALA A 73 -2.61 -0.06 1.48
C ALA A 73 -3.35 -0.78 2.61
N LEU A 74 -2.59 -1.31 3.56
CA LEU A 74 -3.12 -1.87 4.80
C LEU A 74 -3.20 -0.75 5.83
N TYR A 75 -4.37 -0.57 6.44
CA TYR A 75 -4.57 0.48 7.40
C TYR A 75 -5.58 0.11 8.49
N ARG A 76 -5.59 0.89 9.57
CA ARG A 76 -6.62 0.85 10.60
C ARG A 76 -7.15 2.26 10.83
N PHE A 77 -8.47 2.39 10.93
CA PHE A 77 -9.10 3.60 11.42
C PHE A 77 -9.36 3.47 12.92
N VAL A 78 -8.96 4.48 13.70
CA VAL A 78 -9.18 4.58 15.15
C VAL A 78 -10.13 5.77 15.39
N PRO A 79 -11.44 5.53 15.56
CA PRO A 79 -12.45 6.58 15.70
C PRO A 79 -12.17 7.53 16.88
N GLU A 80 -11.61 7.02 17.98
CA GLU A 80 -11.32 7.78 19.19
C GLU A 80 -10.24 8.85 18.97
N LEU A 81 -9.36 8.63 17.99
CA LEU A 81 -8.28 9.55 17.63
C LEU A 81 -8.57 10.34 16.35
N ASP A 82 -9.70 10.08 15.69
CA ASP A 82 -9.99 10.51 14.32
C ASP A 82 -8.76 10.32 13.41
N ALA A 83 -8.15 9.14 13.46
CA ALA A 83 -6.87 8.86 12.82
C ALA A 83 -6.87 7.56 12.02
N VAL A 84 -6.24 7.61 10.84
CA VAL A 84 -5.97 6.48 9.97
C VAL A 84 -4.49 6.14 10.05
N PHE A 85 -4.19 4.96 10.55
CA PHE A 85 -2.83 4.41 10.61
C PHE A 85 -2.61 3.51 9.40
N VAL A 86 -1.83 3.97 8.44
CA VAL A 86 -1.36 3.14 7.33
C VAL A 86 -0.14 2.38 7.82
N THR A 87 -0.24 1.05 7.85
CA THR A 87 0.81 0.19 8.40
C THR A 87 1.73 -0.38 7.32
N ALA A 88 1.22 -0.53 6.11
CA ALA A 88 1.97 -1.09 5.01
C ALA A 88 1.39 -0.70 3.66
N ILE A 89 2.27 -0.60 2.66
CA ILE A 89 1.89 -0.57 1.25
C ILE A 89 2.49 -1.82 0.61
N ARG A 90 1.67 -2.55 -0.12
CA ARG A 90 2.06 -3.83 -0.73
C ARG A 90 1.77 -3.79 -2.22
N SER A 91 2.79 -4.12 -3.01
CA SER A 91 2.63 -4.48 -4.41
C SER A 91 2.20 -5.94 -4.51
N GLN A 92 1.13 -6.25 -5.25
CA GLN A 92 0.75 -7.64 -5.50
C GLN A 92 1.81 -8.41 -6.33
N ARG A 93 2.77 -7.71 -6.97
CA ARG A 93 3.90 -8.31 -7.71
C ARG A 93 5.12 -8.59 -6.84
N GLU A 94 5.49 -7.73 -5.88
CA GLU A 94 6.63 -7.99 -4.98
C GLU A 94 6.48 -9.35 -4.26
N LEU A 95 5.26 -9.67 -3.83
CA LEU A 95 4.94 -10.96 -3.20
C LEU A 95 5.06 -12.16 -4.17
N ARG A 96 4.98 -11.93 -5.49
CA ARG A 96 5.19 -12.97 -6.50
C ARG A 96 6.65 -13.08 -6.94
N TYR A 97 7.41 -11.98 -6.99
CA TYR A 97 8.83 -12.01 -7.36
C TYR A 97 9.70 -12.63 -6.26
N ARG A 98 9.38 -12.38 -4.98
CA ARG A 98 10.03 -13.07 -3.84
C ARG A 98 9.83 -14.59 -3.85
N ARG A 99 8.87 -15.14 -4.60
CA ARG A 99 8.73 -16.61 -4.78
C ARG A 99 9.64 -17.18 -5.86
N SER A 100 10.16 -16.36 -6.77
CA SER A 100 11.04 -16.83 -7.86
C SER A 100 12.52 -16.81 -7.49
N ASP A 101 12.93 -16.05 -6.47
CA ASP A 101 14.33 -16.06 -5.96
C ASP A 101 14.58 -17.11 -4.88
N ASP A 102 13.56 -17.57 -4.17
CA ASP A 102 13.66 -18.68 -3.19
C ASP A 102 13.87 -20.06 -3.87
N ASP A 103 13.74 -20.16 -5.20
CA ASP A 103 13.89 -21.40 -5.98
C ASP A 103 15.29 -21.55 -6.62
N ARG A 104 16.28 -20.74 -6.18
CA ARG A 104 17.69 -20.85 -6.60
C ARG A 104 18.67 -21.12 -5.46
N SER A 105 18.19 -21.58 -4.31
CA SER A 105 19.05 -22.12 -3.26
C SER A 105 18.43 -23.36 -2.63
N THR A 106 18.52 -24.48 -3.37
CA THR A 106 18.65 -25.83 -2.80
C THR A 106 19.52 -26.66 -3.74
#